data_AF-A0A917PAJ3-F1
#
_entry.id   AF-A0A917PAJ3-F1
#
_cell.length_a   1.000
_cell.length_b   1.000
_cell.length_c   1.000
_cell.angle_alpha   90.00
_cell.angle_beta   90.00
_cell.angle_gamma   90.00
#
_symmetry.space_group_name_H-M   'P 1'
#
loop_
_entity.id
_entity.type
_entity.pdbx_description
1 polymer ?
#
loop_
_entity_poly.entity_id
_entity_poly.type
_entity_poly.pdbx_seq_one_letter_code
_entity_poly.pdbx_strand_id
1 'polypeptide(L)' 'MWFHRPFRADEWFLYDQESPIATGGRGLARGRIYDQRGRLLVSVVQEGLFRAL' A
#
# COMPACT_ATOMS: atom_id res chain seq x y z
N MET A 1 5.39 -0.18 -6.81
CA MET A 1 5.27 -1.38 -5.96
C MET A 1 6.58 -2.14 -6.02
N TRP A 2 6.99 -2.77 -4.92
CA TRP A 2 8.16 -3.64 -4.85
C TRP A 2 7.74 -5.00 -4.31
N PHE A 3 7.99 -6.04 -5.09
CA PHE A 3 7.62 -7.42 -4.76
C PHE A 3 8.83 -8.10 -4.12
N HIS A 4 8.69 -8.49 -2.86
CA HIS A 4 9.79 -9.06 -2.07
C HIS A 4 9.78 -10.59 -2.10
N ARG A 5 8.62 -11.20 -2.33
CA ARG A 5 8.39 -12.65 -2.24
C ARG A 5 7.29 -13.08 -3.22
N PRO A 6 7.33 -14.33 -3.74
CA PRO A 6 6.21 -14.90 -4.47
C PRO A 6 5.01 -15.12 -3.54
N PHE A 7 3.81 -14.95 -4.07
CA PHE A 7 2.54 -15.23 -3.39
C PHE A 7 1.49 -15.57 -4.45
N ARG A 8 0.35 -16.13 -4.03
CA ARG A 8 -0.78 -16.39 -4.91
C ARG A 8 -1.96 -15.49 -4.59
N ALA A 9 -2.55 -14.88 -5.61
CA ALA A 9 -3.65 -13.92 -5.43
C ALA A 9 -4.95 -14.52 -4.85
N ASP A 10 -5.05 -15.85 -4.74
CA ASP A 10 -6.19 -16.58 -4.16
C ASP A 10 -6.05 -16.84 -2.63
N GLU A 11 -5.01 -16.30 -2.00
CA GLU A 11 -4.84 -16.32 -0.54
C GLU A 11 -5.27 -14.99 0.10
N TRP A 12 -5.57 -15.03 1.40
CA TRP A 12 -5.79 -13.82 2.19
C TRP A 12 -4.49 -13.09 2.51
N PHE A 13 -4.55 -11.76 2.45
CA PHE A 13 -3.46 -10.85 2.79
C PHE A 13 -3.94 -9.73 3.71
N LEU A 14 -3.06 -9.27 4.60
CA LEU A 14 -3.23 -8.01 5.29
C LEU A 14 -2.63 -6.90 4.42
N TYR A 15 -3.43 -5.88 4.08
CA TYR A 15 -2.93 -4.67 3.46
C TYR A 15 -2.96 -3.50 4.45
N ASP A 16 -1.82 -3.27 5.10
CA ASP A 16 -1.61 -2.18 6.04
C ASP A 16 -1.28 -0.89 5.27
N GLN A 17 -2.03 0.19 5.53
CA GLN A 17 -1.97 1.44 4.77
C GLN A 17 -1.87 2.64 5.71
N GLU A 18 -1.00 3.57 5.36
CA GLU A 18 -0.79 4.83 6.08
C GLU A 18 -0.62 6.01 5.12
N SER A 19 -1.02 7.21 5.57
CA SER A 19 -0.81 8.47 4.84
C SER A 19 0.05 9.41 5.69
N PRO A 20 1.36 9.56 5.40
CA PRO A 20 2.22 10.50 6.13
C PRO A 20 1.91 11.97 5.87
N ILE A 21 1.42 12.31 4.67
CA ILE A 21 1.25 13.69 4.25
C ILE A 21 0.12 13.83 3.24
N ALA A 22 -0.70 14.85 3.45
CA ALA A 22 -1.66 15.36 2.48
C ALA A 22 -1.52 16.89 2.42
N THR A 23 -1.11 17.41 1.27
CA THR A 23 -0.87 18.84 1.06
C THR A 23 -0.87 19.19 -0.43
N GLY A 24 -1.11 20.46 -0.77
CA GLY A 24 -1.05 20.95 -2.15
C GLY A 24 -2.01 20.24 -3.11
N GLY A 25 -3.17 19.83 -2.61
CA GLY A 25 -4.16 19.06 -3.38
C GLY A 25 -3.74 17.61 -3.68
N ARG A 26 -2.70 17.08 -3.01
CA ARG A 26 -2.26 15.69 -3.18
C ARG A 26 -2.10 14.98 -1.85
N GLY A 27 -2.13 13.65 -1.87
CA GLY A 27 -1.84 12.80 -0.72
C GLY A 27 -0.88 11.68 -1.08
N LEU A 28 0.16 11.49 -0.27
CA LEU A 28 1.05 10.35 -0.37
C LEU A 28 0.50 9.21 0.49
N ALA A 29 0.28 8.04 -0.11
CA ALA A 29 -0.08 6.81 0.57
C ALA A 29 1.09 5.82 0.51
N ARG A 30 1.34 5.14 1.62
CA ARG A 30 2.27 4.01 1.72
C ARG A 30 1.48 2.79 2.15
N GLY A 31 1.86 1.63 1.63
CA GLY A 31 1.22 0.37 1.97
C GLY A 31 2.20 -0.78 2.08
N ARG A 32 1.88 -1.73 2.97
CA ARG A 32 2.64 -2.97 3.17
C ARG A 32 1.67 -4.14 3.14
N ILE A 33 1.92 -5.10 2.26
CA ILE A 33 1.09 -6.30 2.12
C ILE A 33 1.80 -7.46 2.80
N TYR A 34 1.12 -8.15 3.71
CA TYR A 34 1.64 -9.29 4.47
C TYR A 34 0.81 -10.54 4.20
N ASP A 35 1.45 -11.71 4.24
CA ASP A 35 0.74 -12.98 4.28
C ASP A 35 0.17 -13.30 5.68
N GLN A 36 -0.60 -14.38 5.78
CA GLN A 36 -1.18 -14.85 7.04
C GLN A 36 -0.15 -15.24 8.11
N ARG A 37 1.14 -15.37 7.75
CA ARG A 37 2.25 -15.64 8.67
C ARG A 37 3.02 -14.37 9.04
N GLY A 38 2.55 -13.19 8.62
CA GLY A 38 3.17 -11.91 8.89
C GLY A 38 4.41 -11.62 8.03
N ARG A 39 4.67 -12.37 6.96
CA ARG A 39 5.81 -12.09 6.07
C ARG A 39 5.44 -10.99 5.10
N LEU A 40 6.31 -9.97 4.98
CA LEU A 40 6.13 -8.87 4.03
C LEU A 40 6.24 -9.37 2.58
N LEU A 41 5.18 -9.24 1.81
CA LEU A 41 5.12 -9.64 0.40
C LEU A 41 5.42 -8.47 -0.54
N VAL A 42 4.78 -7.32 -0.31
CA VAL A 42 4.86 -6.16 -1.22
C VAL A 42 4.93 -4.86 -0.43
N SER A 43 5.75 -3.92 -0.90
CA SER A 43 5.69 -2.52 -0.49
C SER A 43 5.08 -1.66 -1.60
N VAL A 44 4.18 -0.75 -1.23
CA VAL A 44 3.42 0.11 -2.14
C VAL A 44 3.65 1.57 -1.74
N VAL A 45 3.83 2.43 -2.73
CA VAL A 45 3.79 3.89 -2.59
C VAL A 45 2.94 4.42 -3.74
N GLN A 46 2.04 5.34 -3.43
CA GLN A 46 1.17 6.01 -4.40
C GLN A 46 1.00 7.47 -4.00
N GLU A 47 0.97 8.38 -4.96
CA GLU A 47 0.48 9.75 -4.75
C GLU A 47 -0.83 9.94 -5.52
N GLY A 48 -1.85 10.48 -4.86
CA GLY A 48 -3.17 10.76 -5.44
C GLY A 48 -3.47 12.26 -5.47
N LEU A 49 -4.26 12.70 -6.46
CA LEU A 49 -4.76 14.06 -6.58
C LEU A 49 -6.16 14.16 -5.94
N PHE A 50 -6.35 15.13 -5.05
CA PHE A 50 -7.65 15.54 -4.53
C PHE A 50 -8.15 16.78 -5.28
N ARG A 51 -9.34 16.71 -5.86
CA ARG A 51 -10.04 17.86 -6.47
C ARG A 51 -11.36 18.07 -5.74
N ALA A 52 -11.61 19.30 -5.31
CA ALA A 52 -12.94 19.69 -4.84
C ALA A 52 -13.91 19.70 -6.04
N LEU A 53 -15.17 19.35 -5.78
CA LEU A 53 -16.26 19.38 -6.76
C LEU A 53 -16.87 20.78 -6.88
#